data_AF-A0AAN7KA22-F1
#
_entry.id   AF-A0AAN7KA22-F1
#
_cell.length_a   1.000
_cell.length_b   1.000
_cell.length_c   1.000
_cell.angle_alpha   90.00
_cell.angle_beta   90.00
_cell.angle_gamma   90.00
#
_symmetry.space_group_name_H-M   'P 1'
#
loop_
_entity.id
_entity.type
_entity.pdbx_description
1 polymer ?
#
loop_
_entity_poly.entity_id
_entity_poly.type
_entity_poly.pdbx_seq_one_letter_code
_entity_poly.pdbx_strand_id
1 'polypeptide(L)'
;MMVANSFEMWQKDAFFTAAEEVQESSDLMESTYRAWERMRKESLDADDLIELYRDLQTALGTAKWQLEEFEKAVWMSYGRYDDKNMTNRHGQFIAAIRDQISRVEGELLESFSDRGN
;
A
#
# COMPACT_ATOMS: atom_id res chain seq x y z
N MET A 1 -6.61 2.89 34.30
CA MET A 1 -6.32 3.73 33.13
C MET A 1 -6.48 2.83 31.91
N MET A 2 -7.57 2.96 31.14
CA MET A 2 -7.73 2.16 29.92
C MET A 2 -6.81 2.76 28.86
N VAL A 3 -5.77 2.02 28.48
CA VAL A 3 -5.05 2.28 27.23
C VAL A 3 -6.05 1.90 26.15
N ALA A 4 -6.68 2.88 25.52
CA ALA A 4 -7.49 2.59 24.34
C ALA A 4 -6.60 1.87 23.32
N ASN A 5 -7.11 0.78 22.75
CA ASN A 5 -6.37 0.05 21.73
C ASN A 5 -6.16 0.99 20.52
N SER A 6 -5.03 0.88 19.80
CA SER A 6 -4.74 1.75 18.65
C SER A 6 -5.87 1.73 17.61
N PHE A 7 -6.54 0.58 17.47
CA PHE A 7 -7.72 0.41 16.63
C PHE A 7 -8.94 1.22 17.10
N GLU A 8 -9.22 1.30 18.40
CA GLU A 8 -10.33 2.11 18.93
C GLU A 8 -10.11 3.61 18.74
N MET A 9 -8.84 4.04 18.72
CA MET A 9 -8.48 5.42 18.37
C MET A 9 -8.70 5.69 16.89
N TRP A 10 -8.37 4.73 16.03
CA TRP A 10 -8.63 4.78 14.60
C TRP A 10 -10.11 4.83 14.27
N GLN A 11 -10.96 4.01 14.92
CA GLN A 11 -12.42 4.04 14.69
C GLN A 11 -13.09 5.39 14.95
N LYS A 12 -12.45 6.27 15.72
CA LYS A 12 -12.94 7.63 16.01
C LYS A 12 -12.25 8.70 15.17
N ASP A 13 -11.29 8.31 14.34
CA ASP A 13 -10.52 9.21 13.50
C ASP A 13 -11.30 9.57 12.22
N ALA A 14 -11.28 10.84 11.84
CA ALA A 14 -11.92 11.32 10.61
C ALA A 14 -11.28 10.71 9.36
N PHE A 15 -10.03 10.25 9.46
CA PHE A 15 -9.28 9.60 8.39
C PHE A 15 -9.46 8.08 8.33
N PHE A 16 -10.26 7.48 9.23
CA PHE A 16 -10.39 6.02 9.31
C PHE A 16 -10.80 5.38 7.98
N THR A 17 -11.87 5.87 7.36
CA THR A 17 -12.36 5.33 6.08
C THR A 17 -11.32 5.46 4.98
N ALA A 18 -10.62 6.61 4.91
CA ALA A 18 -9.57 6.81 3.91
C ALA A 18 -8.35 5.89 4.15
N ALA A 19 -8.01 5.63 5.42
CA ALA A 19 -6.95 4.67 5.76
C ALA A 19 -7.36 3.23 5.41
N GLU A 20 -8.62 2.87 5.63
CA GLU A 20 -9.17 1.56 5.25
C GLU A 20 -9.07 1.36 3.73
N GLU A 21 -9.49 2.33 2.93
CA GLU A 21 -9.37 2.28 1.47
C GLU A 21 -7.91 2.13 0.99
N VAL A 22 -6.98 2.88 1.58
CA VAL A 22 -5.55 2.75 1.29
C VAL A 22 -5.05 1.34 1.61
N GLN A 23 -5.46 0.80 2.77
CA GLN A 23 -5.07 -0.53 3.22
C GLN A 23 -5.64 -1.62 2.31
N GLU A 24 -6.91 -1.54 1.92
CA GLU A 24 -7.56 -2.48 1.01
C GLU A 24 -6.86 -2.51 -0.36
N SER A 25 -6.51 -1.34 -0.91
CA SER A 25 -5.79 -1.27 -2.17
C SER A 25 -4.37 -1.82 -2.07
N SER A 26 -3.67 -1.60 -0.95
CA SER A 26 -2.35 -2.20 -0.73
C SER A 26 -2.42 -3.72 -0.56
N ASP A 27 -3.45 -4.23 0.12
CA ASP A 27 -3.64 -5.67 0.29
C ASP A 27 -4.01 -6.33 -1.05
N LEU A 28 -4.85 -5.66 -1.86
CA LEU A 28 -5.15 -6.10 -3.22
C LEU A 28 -3.87 -6.15 -4.06
N MET A 29 -3.09 -5.07 -4.08
CA MET A 29 -1.79 -5.01 -4.78
C MET A 29 -0.87 -6.17 -4.38
N GLU A 30 -0.70 -6.44 -3.09
CA GLU A 30 0.16 -7.52 -2.63
C GLU A 30 -0.39 -8.89 -3.01
N SER A 31 -1.71 -9.10 -2.90
CA SER A 31 -2.34 -10.37 -3.27
C SER A 31 -2.20 -10.68 -4.76
N THR A 32 -2.38 -9.67 -5.62
CA THR A 32 -2.21 -9.77 -7.07
C THR A 32 -0.77 -10.05 -7.44
N TYR A 33 0.19 -9.38 -6.77
CA TYR A 33 1.62 -9.67 -6.95
C TYR A 33 1.96 -11.12 -6.58
N ARG A 34 1.50 -11.61 -5.42
CA ARG A 34 1.73 -12.99 -4.99
C ARG A 34 1.11 -14.01 -5.95
N ALA A 35 -0.06 -13.71 -6.52
CA ALA A 35 -0.67 -14.55 -7.54
C ALA A 35 0.18 -14.57 -8.82
N TRP A 36 0.62 -13.39 -9.29
CA TRP A 36 1.47 -13.25 -10.47
C TRP A 36 2.78 -14.00 -10.32
N GLU A 37 3.43 -13.87 -9.17
CA GLU A 37 4.71 -14.53 -8.89
C GLU A 37 4.57 -16.07 -8.89
N ARG A 38 3.47 -16.60 -8.34
CA ARG A 38 3.18 -18.05 -8.37
C ARG A 38 2.97 -18.55 -9.80
N MET A 39 2.09 -17.89 -10.56
CA MET A 39 1.81 -18.28 -11.95
C MET A 39 3.07 -18.25 -12.82
N ARG A 40 3.90 -17.23 -12.63
CA ARG A 40 5.19 -17.09 -13.29
C ARG A 40 6.13 -18.25 -12.98
N LYS A 41 6.26 -18.63 -11.70
CA LYS A 41 7.12 -19.75 -11.25
C LYS A 41 6.61 -21.10 -11.76
N GLU A 42 5.30 -21.27 -11.84
CA GLU A 42 4.65 -22.49 -12.33
C GLU A 42 4.61 -22.59 -13.86
N SER A 43 5.09 -21.56 -14.59
CA SER A 43 5.07 -21.48 -16.06
C SER A 43 3.68 -21.74 -16.64
N LEU A 44 2.65 -21.20 -15.97
CA LEU A 44 1.26 -21.27 -16.41
C LEU A 44 1.01 -20.37 -17.62
N ASP A 45 -0.24 -20.33 -18.09
CA ASP A 45 -0.65 -19.66 -19.32
C ASP A 45 -0.11 -18.22 -19.45
N ALA A 46 0.45 -17.92 -20.64
CA ALA A 46 1.13 -16.67 -20.90
C ALA A 46 0.15 -15.48 -21.00
N ASP A 47 -1.08 -15.71 -21.46
CA ASP A 47 -2.10 -14.66 -21.56
C ASP A 47 -2.61 -14.32 -20.16
N ASP A 48 -2.87 -15.32 -19.32
CA ASP A 48 -3.26 -15.11 -17.92
C ASP A 48 -2.17 -14.36 -17.13
N LEU A 49 -0.89 -14.67 -17.38
CA LEU A 49 0.23 -13.97 -16.74
C LEU A 49 0.31 -12.49 -17.15
N ILE A 50 0.00 -12.18 -18.40
CA ILE A 50 -0.03 -10.80 -18.92
C ILE A 50 -1.21 -10.03 -18.33
N GLU A 51 -2.39 -10.64 -18.24
CA GLU A 51 -3.56 -10.05 -17.61
C GLU A 51 -3.27 -9.72 -16.15
N LEU A 52 -2.75 -10.68 -15.40
CA LEU A 52 -2.45 -10.49 -13.98
C LEU A 52 -1.33 -9.46 -13.74
N TYR A 53 -0.39 -9.31 -14.67
CA TYR A 53 0.59 -8.22 -14.63
C TYR A 53 -0.07 -6.85 -14.83
N ARG A 54 -1.04 -6.71 -15.73
CA ARG A 54 -1.78 -5.46 -15.93
C ARG A 54 -2.63 -5.10 -14.71
N ASP A 55 -3.27 -6.09 -14.11
CA ASP A 55 -4.02 -5.92 -12.87
C ASP A 55 -3.11 -5.48 -11.73
N LEU A 56 -1.92 -6.08 -11.62
CA LEU A 56 -0.91 -5.67 -10.65
C LEU A 56 -0.47 -4.22 -10.87
N GLN A 57 -0.19 -3.81 -12.10
CA GLN A 57 0.18 -2.42 -12.40
C GLN A 57 -0.94 -1.44 -12.03
N THR A 58 -2.20 -1.83 -12.27
CA THR A 58 -3.37 -1.03 -11.89
C THR A 58 -3.50 -0.91 -10.38
N ALA A 59 -3.38 -2.02 -9.65
CA ALA A 59 -3.44 -2.05 -8.20
C ALA A 59 -2.28 -1.25 -7.55
N LEU A 60 -1.07 -1.36 -8.09
CA LEU A 60 0.09 -0.54 -7.68
C LEU A 60 -0.18 0.95 -7.86
N GLY A 61 -0.69 1.35 -9.03
CA GLY A 61 -1.03 2.74 -9.32
C GLY A 61 -2.09 3.29 -8.36
N THR A 62 -3.14 2.52 -8.11
CA THR A 62 -4.22 2.89 -7.18
C THR A 62 -3.72 3.02 -5.74
N ALA A 63 -2.98 2.03 -5.23
CA ALA A 63 -2.46 2.05 -3.87
C ALA A 63 -1.52 3.25 -3.63
N LYS A 64 -0.65 3.56 -4.59
CA LYS A 64 0.22 4.74 -4.54
C LYS A 64 -0.57 6.03 -4.51
N TRP A 65 -1.49 6.19 -5.44
CA TRP A 65 -2.29 7.41 -5.54
C TRP A 65 -3.12 7.63 -4.26
N GLN A 66 -3.80 6.60 -3.75
CA GLN A 66 -4.57 6.72 -2.51
C GLN A 66 -3.68 7.05 -1.31
N LEU A 67 -2.48 6.45 -1.20
CA LEU A 67 -1.53 6.79 -0.14
C LEU A 67 -1.08 8.26 -0.20
N GLU A 68 -0.79 8.76 -1.40
CA GLU A 68 -0.40 10.16 -1.59
C GLU A 68 -1.53 11.12 -1.24
N GLU A 69 -2.77 10.82 -1.65
CA GLU A 69 -3.94 11.64 -1.30
C GLU A 69 -4.23 11.60 0.20
N PHE A 70 -4.09 10.43 0.83
CA PHE A 70 -4.20 10.28 2.28
C PHE A 70 -3.17 11.14 3.00
N GLU A 71 -1.89 11.06 2.63
CA GLU A 71 -0.80 11.86 3.20
C GLU A 71 -1.05 13.37 3.03
N LYS A 72 -1.48 13.81 1.84
CA LYS A 72 -1.85 15.21 1.59
C LYS A 72 -3.00 15.66 2.47
N ALA A 73 -4.07 14.86 2.58
CA ALA A 73 -5.24 15.20 3.37
C ALA A 73 -4.91 15.28 4.87
N VAL A 74 -4.11 14.33 5.36
CA VAL A 74 -3.55 14.33 6.71
C VAL A 74 -2.72 15.60 6.95
N TRP A 75 -1.80 15.94 6.04
CA TRP A 75 -0.96 17.13 6.15
C TRP A 75 -1.77 18.44 6.17
N MET A 76 -2.77 18.57 5.28
CA MET A 76 -3.64 19.74 5.23
C MET A 76 -4.49 19.91 6.51
N SER A 77 -4.83 18.81 7.19
CA SER A 77 -5.66 18.85 8.39
C SER A 77 -4.96 19.39 9.64
N TYR A 78 -3.63 19.31 9.73
CA TYR A 78 -2.90 19.79 10.91
C TYR A 78 -2.74 21.32 10.97
N GLY A 79 -2.92 22.04 9.86
CA GLY A 79 -2.65 23.48 9.79
C GLY A 79 -1.16 23.82 10.02
N ARG A 80 -0.77 25.09 9.82
CA ARG A 80 0.64 25.55 9.94
C ARG A 80 1.26 25.45 11.34
N TYR A 81 0.60 24.83 12.31
CA TYR A 81 1.03 24.79 13.72
C TYR A 81 1.44 23.37 14.14
N ASP A 82 2.76 23.25 14.33
CA ASP A 82 3.51 22.18 14.98
C ASP A 82 3.72 20.87 14.19
N ASP A 83 4.70 20.99 13.29
CA ASP A 83 5.41 19.98 12.47
C ASP A 83 5.94 18.74 13.24
N LYS A 84 5.89 18.73 14.57
CA LYS A 84 6.58 17.69 15.37
C LYS A 84 5.80 16.41 15.60
N ASN A 85 4.51 16.40 15.27
CA ASN A 85 3.64 15.24 15.45
C ASN A 85 2.58 15.19 14.33
N MET A 86 2.97 14.89 13.08
CA MET A 86 2.05 14.11 12.23
C MET A 86 1.64 12.92 13.11
N THR A 87 0.42 12.92 13.66
CA THR A 87 0.09 12.15 14.87
C THR A 87 0.61 10.74 14.68
N ASN A 88 1.49 10.29 15.57
CA ASN A 88 2.36 9.11 15.40
C ASN A 88 1.70 7.96 14.61
N ARG A 89 0.41 7.67 14.85
CA ARG A 89 -0.42 6.71 14.10
C ARG A 89 -0.51 6.94 12.57
N HIS A 90 -0.78 8.15 12.08
CA HIS A 90 -0.91 8.43 10.64
C HIS A 90 0.46 8.33 9.95
N GLY A 91 1.52 8.83 10.61
CA GLY A 91 2.88 8.68 10.11
C GLY A 91 3.33 7.21 10.05
N GLN A 92 3.04 6.44 11.11
CA GLN A 92 3.30 4.99 11.15
C GLN A 92 2.54 4.25 10.05
N PHE A 93 1.27 4.59 9.84
CA PHE A 93 0.46 4.00 8.77
C PHE A 93 1.05 4.31 7.39
N ILE A 94 1.35 5.58 7.11
CA ILE A 94 1.92 6.00 5.82
C ILE A 94 3.26 5.30 5.57
N ALA A 95 4.13 5.23 6.58
CA ALA A 95 5.41 4.53 6.47
C ALA A 95 5.22 3.03 6.18
N ALA A 96 4.31 2.36 6.89
CA ALA A 96 4.05 0.93 6.70
C ALA A 96 3.53 0.62 5.29
N ILE A 97 2.56 1.38 4.77
CA ILE A 97 2.03 1.18 3.41
C ILE A 97 3.10 1.51 2.36
N ARG A 98 3.89 2.58 2.56
CA ARG A 98 4.99 2.93 1.66
C ARG A 98 6.05 1.83 1.59
N ASP A 99 6.39 1.22 2.73
CA ASP A 99 7.32 0.10 2.80
C ASP A 99 6.77 -1.14 2.09
N GLN A 100 5.47 -1.43 2.25
CA GLN A 100 4.80 -2.53 1.54
C GLN A 100 4.82 -2.36 0.02
N ILE A 101 4.47 -1.16 -0.47
CA ILE A 101 4.53 -0.82 -1.90
C ILE A 101 5.97 -0.96 -2.41
N SER A 102 6.93 -0.35 -1.71
CA SER A 102 8.35 -0.37 -2.12
C SER A 102 8.91 -1.79 -2.19
N ARG A 103 8.51 -2.66 -1.26
CA ARG A 103 8.88 -4.08 -1.28
C ARG A 103 8.34 -4.77 -2.52
N VAL A 104 7.04 -4.61 -2.82
CA VAL A 104 6.44 -5.25 -4.01
C VAL A 104 7.09 -4.75 -5.30
N GLU A 105 7.38 -3.45 -5.41
CA GLU A 105 8.08 -2.92 -6.58
C GLU A 105 9.51 -3.44 -6.73
N GLY A 106 10.24 -3.53 -5.61
CA GLY A 106 11.59 -4.08 -5.59
C GLY A 106 11.61 -5.54 -6.03
N GLU A 107 10.76 -6.37 -5.41
CA GLU A 107 10.65 -7.78 -5.76
C GLU A 107 10.17 -7.97 -7.21
N LEU A 108 9.23 -7.15 -7.69
CA LEU A 108 8.78 -7.15 -9.09
C LEU A 108 9.92 -6.79 -10.05
N LEU A 109 10.77 -5.81 -9.74
CA LEU A 109 11.92 -5.44 -10.56
C LEU A 109 12.99 -6.55 -10.60
N GLU A 110 13.29 -7.15 -9.45
CA GLU A 110 14.21 -8.30 -9.33
C GLU A 110 13.71 -9.48 -10.15
N SER A 111 12.40 -9.72 -10.14
CA SER A 111 11.75 -10.78 -10.88
C SER A 111 11.99 -10.71 -12.40
N PHE A 112 12.13 -9.51 -12.97
CA PHE A 112 12.48 -9.32 -14.39
C PHE A 112 13.98 -9.43 -14.64
N SER A 113 14.79 -9.06 -13.65
CA SER A 113 16.26 -9.09 -13.73
C SER A 113 16.80 -10.53 -13.71
N ASP A 114 16.17 -11.44 -12.97
CA ASP A 114 16.48 -12.88 -12.95
C ASP A 114 16.33 -13.56 -14.32
N ARG A 115 15.63 -12.93 -15.27
CA ARG A 115 15.46 -13.42 -16.65
C ARG A 115 16.60 -13.01 -17.59
N GLY A 116 17.51 -12.14 -17.14
CA GLY A 116 18.53 -11.49 -17.96
C GLY A 116 19.92 -12.15 -17.95
N ASN A 117 20.08 -13.35 -17.38
CA ASN A 117 21.37 -14.04 -17.24
C ASN A 117 21.35 -15.43 -17.88
#